data_AF-A0A944CVZ4-F1
#
_entry.id   AF-A0A944CVZ4-F1
#
_cell.length_a   1.000
_cell.length_b   1.000
_cell.length_c   1.000
_cell.angle_alpha   90.00
_cell.angle_beta   90.00
_cell.angle_gamma   90.00
#
_symmetry.space_group_name_H-M   'P 1'
#
loop_
_entity.id
_entity.type
_entity.pdbx_description
1 polymer ?
#
loop_
_entity_poly.entity_id
_entity_poly.type
_entity_poly.pdbx_seq_one_letter_code
_entity_poly.pdbx_strand_id
1 'polypeptide(L)'
;MNNQTNGINRDLAPEIFQLAAELYAQKQQEYSLYELVLIGKEAKIPAEFIQQAVELIQDKNQNQKIKVIKKLPKLKVALLGIAITTVTLFISGISYKMIFANQDNSESKIGILPGEIKTKHSGNVELYLMNKEGLVDGLLLKDGKQVKVPRHLSKQLINIIKPGDSVEVVGKLGTPTVYGQEIDTHTITNLETKASLSKEPKQKKEKKPEIADFQNINVNDSVQHWLINGKGEIRGAILTSGTQVYFAKHLHVHLNKVAKKGSQIQAEGVGMNTPNGSVLEVISLQIDGQILPGNTKLK
;
A
#
# COMPACT_ATOMS: atom_id res chain seq x y z
N MET A 1 -2.47 -2.30 -59.53
CA MET A 1 -3.09 -1.79 -58.29
C MET A 1 -1.95 -1.44 -57.35
N ASN A 2 -1.75 -0.15 -57.05
CA ASN A 2 -0.63 0.29 -56.22
C ASN A 2 -1.07 0.36 -54.75
N ASN A 3 -0.56 -0.55 -53.92
CA ASN A 3 -0.73 -0.45 -52.47
C ASN A 3 0.27 0.57 -51.92
N GLN A 4 -0.20 1.79 -51.64
CA GLN A 4 0.56 2.76 -50.86
C GLN A 4 0.64 2.28 -49.40
N THR A 5 1.76 1.67 -49.02
CA THR A 5 2.11 1.51 -47.61
C THR A 5 2.54 2.87 -47.07
N ASN A 6 1.58 3.62 -46.51
CA ASN A 6 1.84 4.88 -45.80
C ASN A 6 2.63 4.60 -44.51
N GLY A 7 3.93 4.40 -44.64
CA GLY A 7 4.84 4.28 -43.51
C GLY A 7 4.91 5.60 -42.74
N ILE A 8 4.75 5.52 -41.42
CA ILE A 8 4.94 6.65 -40.52
C ILE A 8 6.42 7.06 -40.58
N ASN A 9 6.70 8.37 -40.65
CA ASN A 9 8.08 8.86 -40.65
C ASN A 9 8.80 8.39 -39.38
N ARG A 10 9.94 7.72 -39.55
CA ARG A 10 10.78 7.17 -38.49
C ARG A 10 11.18 8.21 -37.44
N ASP A 11 11.35 9.47 -37.85
CA ASP A 11 11.75 10.57 -36.96
C ASP A 11 10.62 11.01 -36.03
N LEU A 12 9.36 10.81 -36.43
CA LEU A 12 8.17 11.09 -35.62
C LEU A 12 7.80 9.93 -34.69
N ALA A 13 8.30 8.72 -34.94
CA ALA A 13 7.95 7.53 -34.18
C ALA A 13 8.20 7.68 -32.65
N PRO A 14 9.34 8.23 -32.16
CA PRO A 14 9.55 8.42 -30.72
C PRO A 14 8.53 9.34 -30.06
N GLU A 15 8.16 10.44 -30.74
CA GLU A 15 7.17 11.41 -30.24
C GLU A 15 5.76 10.81 -30.25
N ILE A 16 5.40 10.05 -31.28
CA ILE A 16 4.13 9.31 -31.36
C ILE A 16 4.04 8.26 -30.25
N PHE A 17 5.11 7.49 -30.00
CA PHE A 17 5.15 6.52 -28.89
C PHE A 17 5.07 7.20 -27.52
N GLN A 18 5.76 8.33 -27.33
CA GLN A 18 5.66 9.11 -26.09
C GLN A 18 4.24 9.63 -25.88
N LEU A 19 3.63 10.25 -26.89
CA LEU A 19 2.27 10.80 -26.79
C LEU A 19 1.22 9.71 -26.58
N ALA A 20 1.37 8.56 -27.25
CA ALA A 20 0.51 7.40 -27.02
C ALA A 20 0.64 6.87 -25.59
N ALA A 21 1.86 6.77 -25.05
CA ALA A 21 2.11 6.39 -23.66
C ALA A 21 1.54 7.42 -22.66
N GLU A 22 1.65 8.73 -22.94
CA GLU A 22 1.06 9.80 -22.12
C GLU A 22 -0.47 9.74 -22.12
N LEU A 23 -1.11 9.57 -23.28
CA LEU A 23 -2.57 9.43 -23.41
C LEU A 23 -3.08 8.13 -22.75
N TYR A 24 -2.28 7.06 -22.76
CA TYR A 24 -2.60 5.81 -22.06
C TYR A 24 -2.42 5.96 -20.54
N ALA A 25 -1.38 6.67 -20.09
CA ALA A 25 -1.14 6.98 -18.68
C ALA A 25 -2.18 7.94 -18.09
N GLN A 26 -2.70 8.91 -18.86
CA GLN A 26 -3.79 9.77 -18.39
C GLN A 26 -5.06 9.00 -18.00
N LYS A 27 -5.25 7.77 -18.51
CA LYS A 27 -6.38 6.90 -18.15
C LYS A 27 -6.12 5.99 -16.92
N GLN A 28 -4.87 5.89 -16.44
CA GLN A 28 -4.49 4.98 -15.35
C GLN A 28 -3.57 5.68 -14.35
N GLN A 29 -4.04 5.90 -13.12
CA GLN A 29 -3.41 6.87 -12.22
C GLN A 29 -2.06 6.45 -11.61
N GLU A 30 -1.72 5.16 -11.56
CA GLU A 30 -0.44 4.67 -11.02
C GLU A 30 -0.01 3.37 -11.72
N TYR A 31 1.26 3.30 -12.16
CA TYR A 31 1.93 2.05 -12.56
C TYR A 31 3.09 1.76 -11.61
N SER A 32 3.28 0.49 -11.27
CA SER A 32 4.50 0.01 -10.65
C SER A 32 5.61 -0.25 -11.69
N LEU A 33 6.87 -0.23 -11.26
CA LEU A 33 8.02 -0.59 -12.11
C LEU A 33 7.85 -1.98 -12.72
N TYR A 34 7.21 -2.89 -11.99
CA TYR A 34 6.94 -4.25 -12.43
C TYR A 34 5.94 -4.27 -13.62
N GLU A 35 4.83 -3.54 -13.52
CA GLU A 35 3.86 -3.41 -14.62
C GLU A 35 4.49 -2.76 -15.87
N LEU A 36 5.38 -1.77 -15.70
CA LEU A 36 6.11 -1.17 -16.83
C LEU A 36 7.01 -2.19 -17.54
N VAL A 37 7.70 -3.08 -16.82
CA VAL A 37 8.50 -4.16 -17.40
C VAL A 37 7.63 -5.19 -18.14
N LEU A 38 6.44 -5.49 -17.62
CA LEU A 38 5.48 -6.39 -18.27
C LEU A 38 4.93 -5.81 -19.58
N ILE A 39 4.48 -4.54 -19.57
CA ILE A 39 4.02 -3.81 -20.76
C ILE A 39 5.16 -3.71 -21.79
N GLY A 40 6.38 -3.45 -21.33
CA GLY A 40 7.56 -3.45 -22.19
C GLY A 40 7.81 -4.82 -22.84
N LYS A 41 7.73 -5.92 -22.08
CA LYS A 41 7.87 -7.29 -22.60
C LYS A 41 6.85 -7.60 -23.70
N GLU A 42 5.60 -7.19 -23.52
CA GLU A 42 4.54 -7.31 -24.55
C GLU A 42 4.87 -6.47 -25.80
N ALA A 43 5.33 -5.23 -25.60
CA ALA A 43 5.80 -4.34 -26.66
C ALA A 43 7.18 -4.72 -27.25
N LYS A 44 7.78 -5.84 -26.84
CA LYS A 44 9.16 -6.28 -27.19
C LYS A 44 10.25 -5.26 -26.88
N ILE A 45 10.05 -4.42 -25.87
CA ILE A 45 11.03 -3.50 -25.29
C ILE A 45 11.83 -4.27 -24.23
N PRO A 46 13.16 -4.42 -24.39
CA PRO A 46 14.01 -5.07 -23.40
C PRO A 46 14.01 -4.32 -22.05
N ALA A 47 14.13 -5.08 -20.95
CA ALA A 47 13.91 -4.57 -19.59
C ALA A 47 14.94 -3.50 -19.16
N GLU A 48 16.16 -3.57 -19.71
CA GLU A 48 17.24 -2.62 -19.48
C GLU A 48 16.87 -1.19 -19.91
N PHE A 49 16.13 -1.00 -21.00
CA PHE A 49 15.70 0.32 -21.45
C PHE A 49 14.65 0.94 -20.50
N ILE A 50 13.83 0.10 -19.89
CA ILE A 50 12.78 0.51 -18.94
C ILE A 50 13.42 0.94 -17.62
N GLN A 51 14.45 0.20 -17.17
CA GLN A 51 15.26 0.56 -16.01
C GLN A 51 16.00 1.89 -16.24
N GLN A 52 16.69 2.04 -17.38
CA GLN A 52 17.37 3.28 -17.76
C GLN A 52 16.40 4.48 -17.85
N ALA A 53 15.24 4.32 -18.48
CA ALA A 53 14.23 5.38 -18.56
C ALA A 53 13.75 5.84 -17.17
N VAL A 54 13.54 4.88 -16.25
CA VAL A 54 13.12 5.15 -14.87
C VAL A 54 14.21 5.83 -14.04
N GLU A 55 15.48 5.49 -14.26
CA GLU A 55 16.64 6.17 -13.65
C GLU A 55 16.78 7.61 -14.15
N LEU A 56 16.75 7.82 -15.48
CA LEU A 56 16.81 9.13 -16.12
C LEU A 56 15.68 10.08 -15.66
N ILE A 57 14.46 9.56 -15.49
CA ILE A 57 13.32 10.33 -14.96
C ILE A 57 13.53 10.68 -13.47
N GLN A 58 14.07 9.77 -12.66
CA GLN A 58 14.36 10.05 -11.25
C GLN A 58 15.43 11.14 -11.10
N ASP A 59 16.49 11.11 -11.90
CA ASP A 59 17.56 12.11 -11.86
C ASP A 59 17.12 13.47 -12.40
N LYS A 60 16.29 13.49 -13.45
CA LYS A 60 15.63 14.72 -13.94
C LYS A 60 14.80 15.38 -12.82
N ASN A 61 14.04 14.59 -12.08
CA ASN A 61 13.21 15.06 -10.97
C ASN A 61 14.02 15.50 -9.73
N GLN A 62 15.19 14.91 -9.48
CA GLN A 62 16.11 15.37 -8.44
C GLN A 62 16.74 16.72 -8.80
N ASN A 63 17.23 16.87 -10.03
CA ASN A 63 17.88 18.08 -10.51
C ASN A 63 16.92 19.28 -10.61
N GLN A 64 15.64 19.05 -10.88
CA GLN A 64 14.62 20.11 -10.85
C GLN A 64 14.42 20.69 -9.44
N LYS A 65 14.44 19.86 -8.38
CA LYS A 65 14.34 20.34 -6.98
C LYS A 65 15.53 21.24 -6.60
N ILE A 66 16.73 20.96 -7.13
CA ILE A 66 17.94 21.75 -6.88
C ILE A 66 17.87 23.12 -7.58
N LYS A 67 17.28 23.22 -8.78
CA LYS A 67 17.09 24.51 -9.48
C LYS A 67 16.07 25.44 -8.81
N VAL A 68 15.08 24.91 -8.09
CA VAL A 68 14.05 25.71 -7.39
C VAL A 68 14.63 26.46 -6.17
N ILE A 69 15.62 25.89 -5.48
CA ILE A 69 16.17 26.46 -4.23
C ILE A 69 17.04 27.71 -4.47
N LYS A 70 17.51 27.97 -5.71
CA LYS A 70 18.38 29.12 -6.03
C LYS A 70 17.64 30.41 -6.50
N LYS A 71 16.33 30.52 -6.33
CA LYS A 71 15.59 31.78 -6.56
C LYS A 71 15.10 32.41 -5.24
N LEU A 72 16.04 32.97 -4.47
CA LEU A 72 15.71 33.92 -3.41
C LEU A 72 15.53 35.33 -4.05
N PRO A 73 14.35 35.97 -3.98
CA PRO A 73 14.19 37.33 -4.47
C PRO A 73 14.92 38.32 -3.54
N LYS A 74 15.70 39.24 -4.12
CA LYS A 74 16.32 40.35 -3.37
C LYS A 74 15.26 41.36 -2.94
N LEU A 75 14.64 41.14 -1.78
CA LEU A 75 13.69 42.09 -1.21
C LEU A 75 14.46 43.26 -0.56
N LYS A 76 14.34 44.46 -1.14
CA LYS A 76 14.85 45.69 -0.52
C LYS A 76 13.93 46.04 0.66
N VAL A 77 14.51 46.16 1.86
CA VAL A 77 13.79 46.66 3.04
C VAL A 77 13.77 48.18 3.00
N ALA A 78 12.59 48.78 3.05
CA ALA A 78 12.39 50.19 3.34
C ALA A 78 11.46 50.29 4.56
N LEU A 79 11.90 51.02 5.59
CA LEU A 79 11.08 51.30 6.77
C LEU A 79 9.95 52.28 6.41
N LEU A 80 8.76 52.04 6.97
CA LEU A 80 7.97 53.07 7.63
C LEU A 80 7.13 52.41 8.73
N GLY A 81 7.00 53.04 9.90
CA GLY A 81 6.34 52.48 11.09
C GLY A 81 5.13 53.28 11.57
N ILE A 82 4.78 53.10 12.85
CA ILE A 82 3.61 53.64 13.58
C ILE A 82 2.31 52.88 13.21
N ALA A 83 1.68 51.99 14.01
CA ALA A 83 1.38 51.84 15.45
C ALA A 83 -0.04 52.35 15.85
N ILE A 84 -0.68 51.66 16.82
CA ILE A 84 -1.89 52.05 17.62
C ILE A 84 -3.25 51.97 16.86
N THR A 85 -4.40 51.47 17.37
CA THR A 85 -4.83 50.62 18.53
C THR A 85 -6.26 50.06 18.34
N THR A 86 -6.54 48.86 18.87
CA THR A 86 -7.80 48.34 19.52
C THR A 86 -9.25 48.68 19.06
N VAL A 87 -10.10 47.61 18.97
CA VAL A 87 -11.50 47.48 19.52
C VAL A 87 -12.65 48.19 18.74
N THR A 88 -13.86 47.65 18.42
CA THR A 88 -14.71 46.53 18.93
C THR A 88 -15.80 46.05 17.92
N LEU A 89 -16.58 44.98 18.29
CA LEU A 89 -18.01 44.68 17.94
C LEU A 89 -18.36 44.18 16.50
N PHE A 90 -19.42 43.39 16.20
CA PHE A 90 -20.65 42.93 16.92
C PHE A 90 -21.01 41.42 16.60
N ILE A 91 -21.32 40.64 17.66
CA ILE A 91 -22.48 39.73 17.94
C ILE A 91 -23.19 38.87 16.85
N SER A 92 -23.27 37.55 17.09
CA SER A 92 -24.48 36.73 17.49
C SER A 92 -24.05 35.24 17.56
N GLY A 93 -24.58 34.29 18.35
CA GLY A 93 -25.58 34.16 19.44
C GLY A 93 -25.57 32.66 19.86
N ILE A 94 -26.25 32.09 20.87
CA ILE A 94 -27.24 32.51 21.90
C ILE A 94 -26.88 31.74 23.21
N SER A 95 -27.46 32.11 24.37
CA SER A 95 -27.29 31.50 25.72
C SER A 95 -28.14 30.21 25.93
N TYR A 96 -28.18 29.45 27.05
CA TYR A 96 -27.92 29.68 28.50
C TYR A 96 -27.46 28.38 29.24
N LYS A 97 -27.03 28.50 30.52
CA LYS A 97 -26.89 27.41 31.53
C LYS A 97 -28.28 26.83 31.94
N MET A 98 -28.50 25.74 32.70
CA MET A 98 -27.73 24.89 33.64
C MET A 98 -28.51 23.54 33.76
N ILE A 99 -27.92 22.34 33.64
CA ILE A 99 -27.43 21.46 34.73
C ILE A 99 -28.40 21.21 35.90
N PHE A 100 -28.92 19.97 35.99
CA PHE A 100 -28.83 19.13 37.20
C PHE A 100 -27.73 18.09 36.90
N ALA A 101 -26.58 18.01 37.58
CA ALA A 101 -26.28 17.85 39.01
C ALA A 101 -26.22 16.37 39.43
N ASN A 102 -25.03 15.79 39.28
CA ASN A 102 -24.32 14.84 40.17
C ASN A 102 -23.05 14.40 39.38
N GLN A 103 -21.83 14.84 39.72
CA GLN A 103 -21.03 14.43 40.88
C GLN A 103 -20.61 12.95 40.76
N ASP A 104 -19.32 12.57 40.67
CA ASP A 104 -18.09 13.20 41.19
C ASP A 104 -17.01 13.59 40.16
N ASN A 105 -16.07 14.46 40.59
CA ASN A 105 -14.78 14.71 39.95
C ASN A 105 -13.74 15.05 41.02
N SER A 106 -12.53 14.50 40.90
CA SER A 106 -11.31 15.09 41.46
C SER A 106 -10.16 14.95 40.46
N GLU A 107 -9.94 16.04 39.73
CA GLU A 107 -8.67 16.52 39.13
C GLU A 107 -7.70 15.50 38.50
N SER A 108 -7.38 15.63 37.21
CA SER A 108 -6.63 16.79 36.71
C SER A 108 -6.86 17.07 35.23
N LYS A 109 -6.90 18.36 34.85
CA LYS A 109 -7.09 18.82 33.47
C LYS A 109 -5.76 18.99 32.73
N ILE A 110 -5.53 18.18 31.71
CA ILE A 110 -4.78 18.59 30.51
C ILE A 110 -5.67 18.28 29.30
N GLY A 111 -5.84 19.25 28.40
CA GLY A 111 -6.75 19.12 27.26
C GLY A 111 -6.24 18.13 26.22
N ILE A 112 -6.94 17.01 26.05
CA ILE A 112 -6.65 16.01 25.02
C ILE A 112 -7.54 16.29 23.79
N LEU A 113 -6.91 16.67 22.67
CA LEU A 113 -7.51 16.60 21.34
C LEU A 113 -8.02 15.16 21.11
N PRO A 114 -9.14 14.92 20.40
CA PRO A 114 -9.68 13.57 20.20
C PRO A 114 -8.65 12.63 19.56
N GLY A 115 -7.95 11.87 20.40
CA GLY A 115 -6.89 10.96 20.00
C GLY A 115 -7.47 9.70 19.40
N GLU A 116 -6.79 9.14 18.40
CA GLU A 116 -7.17 7.85 17.84
C GLU A 116 -7.24 6.79 18.96
N ILE A 117 -8.39 6.13 19.08
CA ILE A 117 -8.59 5.04 20.04
C ILE A 117 -7.74 3.86 19.59
N LYS A 118 -6.54 3.75 20.15
CA LYS A 118 -5.65 2.59 19.97
C LYS A 118 -6.19 1.46 20.84
N THR A 119 -6.72 0.43 20.21
CA THR A 119 -7.24 -0.75 20.88
C THR A 119 -6.14 -1.77 21.11
N LYS A 120 -6.27 -2.52 22.20
CA LYS A 120 -5.37 -3.60 22.62
C LYS A 120 -5.99 -4.96 22.31
N HIS A 121 -5.25 -5.87 21.71
CA HIS A 121 -5.72 -7.20 21.32
C HIS A 121 -4.60 -8.24 21.48
N SER A 122 -4.93 -9.45 21.94
CA SER A 122 -3.95 -10.53 22.11
C SER A 122 -4.39 -11.79 21.37
N GLY A 123 -3.43 -12.50 20.76
CA GLY A 123 -3.71 -13.70 19.98
C GLY A 123 -2.44 -14.49 19.65
N ASN A 124 -2.61 -15.68 19.07
CA ASN A 124 -1.50 -16.52 18.63
C ASN A 124 -1.24 -16.30 17.14
N VAL A 125 0.03 -16.16 16.75
CA VAL A 125 0.44 -16.04 15.35
C VAL A 125 0.24 -17.38 14.63
N GLU A 126 -0.50 -17.35 13.52
CA GLU A 126 -0.70 -18.48 12.61
C GLU A 126 0.33 -18.46 11.47
N LEU A 127 0.53 -17.29 10.85
CA LEU A 127 1.38 -17.12 9.68
C LEU A 127 2.01 -15.72 9.65
N TYR A 128 3.19 -15.58 9.06
CA TYR A 128 3.65 -14.28 8.58
C TYR A 128 2.77 -13.79 7.43
N LEU A 129 2.58 -12.47 7.31
CA LEU A 129 2.07 -11.84 6.09
C LEU A 129 3.23 -11.13 5.40
N MET A 130 3.37 -11.34 4.09
CA MET A 130 4.40 -10.72 3.27
C MET A 130 3.77 -9.73 2.29
N ASN A 131 4.48 -8.67 1.90
CA ASN A 131 4.12 -7.88 0.72
C ASN A 131 4.65 -8.51 -0.56
N LYS A 132 4.25 -7.92 -1.69
CA LYS A 132 4.66 -8.32 -3.04
C LYS A 132 6.16 -8.20 -3.32
N GLU A 133 6.91 -7.50 -2.48
CA GLU A 133 8.37 -7.47 -2.50
C GLU A 133 9.02 -8.57 -1.63
N GLY A 134 8.25 -9.56 -1.15
CA GLY A 134 8.73 -10.70 -0.37
C GLY A 134 9.12 -10.37 1.08
N LEU A 135 8.88 -9.14 1.54
CA LEU A 135 9.19 -8.74 2.91
C LEU A 135 8.00 -9.03 3.82
N VAL A 136 8.24 -9.70 4.94
CA VAL A 136 7.23 -9.86 6.00
C VAL A 136 6.84 -8.48 6.52
N ASP A 137 5.59 -8.09 6.34
CA ASP A 137 5.02 -6.80 6.77
C ASP A 137 3.71 -6.96 7.55
N GLY A 138 3.47 -8.16 8.08
CA GLY A 138 2.38 -8.42 8.99
C GLY A 138 2.36 -9.82 9.57
N LEU A 139 1.29 -10.12 10.30
CA LEU A 139 1.00 -11.42 10.90
C LEU A 139 -0.48 -11.75 10.72
N LEU A 140 -0.80 -13.00 10.40
CA LEU A 140 -2.13 -13.57 10.58
C LEU A 140 -2.19 -14.15 11.99
N LEU A 141 -3.20 -13.80 12.76
CA LEU A 141 -3.52 -14.44 14.04
C LEU A 141 -4.57 -15.53 13.84
N LYS A 142 -4.55 -16.57 14.69
CA LYS A 142 -5.49 -17.72 14.65
C LYS A 142 -6.97 -17.37 14.77
N ASP A 143 -7.29 -16.13 15.14
CA ASP A 143 -8.66 -15.60 15.20
C ASP A 143 -9.06 -14.79 13.94
N GLY A 144 -8.25 -14.87 12.88
CA GLY A 144 -8.44 -14.22 11.59
C GLY A 144 -7.98 -12.76 11.52
N LYS A 145 -7.43 -12.18 12.60
CA LYS A 145 -6.94 -10.79 12.54
C LYS A 145 -5.63 -10.67 11.77
N GLN A 146 -5.55 -9.62 10.95
CA GLN A 146 -4.45 -9.37 10.03
C GLN A 146 -3.66 -8.16 10.55
N VAL A 147 -2.64 -8.44 11.35
CA VAL A 147 -1.77 -7.45 11.96
C VAL A 147 -0.85 -6.88 10.89
N LYS A 148 -0.86 -5.57 10.69
CA LYS A 148 -0.05 -4.88 9.68
C LYS A 148 1.07 -4.10 10.33
N VAL A 149 2.28 -4.26 9.80
CA VAL A 149 3.51 -3.63 10.28
C VAL A 149 4.17 -2.89 9.10
N PRO A 150 4.78 -1.70 9.30
CA PRO A 150 5.53 -1.04 8.22
C PRO A 150 6.64 -1.94 7.65
N ARG A 151 6.71 -2.07 6.31
CA ARG A 151 7.67 -2.95 5.62
C ARG A 151 9.16 -2.76 5.98
N HIS A 152 9.56 -1.59 6.47
CA HIS A 152 10.93 -1.31 6.92
C HIS A 152 11.29 -2.03 8.24
N LEU A 153 10.29 -2.40 9.03
CA LEU A 153 10.47 -3.15 10.27
C LEU A 153 10.49 -4.69 10.04
N SER A 154 10.48 -5.15 8.79
CA SER A 154 10.38 -6.58 8.43
C SER A 154 11.41 -7.47 9.14
N LYS A 155 12.69 -7.08 9.10
CA LYS A 155 13.77 -7.83 9.77
C LYS A 155 13.63 -7.84 11.29
N GLN A 156 13.18 -6.74 11.88
CA GLN A 156 12.97 -6.64 13.32
C GLN A 156 11.82 -7.54 13.76
N LEU A 157 10.71 -7.55 13.00
CA LEU A 157 9.54 -8.39 13.27
C LEU A 157 9.90 -9.88 13.29
N ILE A 158 10.55 -10.38 12.24
CA ILE A 158 10.99 -11.79 12.12
C ILE A 158 11.96 -12.20 13.26
N ASN A 159 12.76 -11.26 13.75
CA ASN A 159 13.72 -11.53 14.83
C ASN A 159 13.05 -11.68 16.22
N ILE A 160 11.86 -11.11 16.44
CA ILE A 160 11.22 -11.09 17.77
C ILE A 160 9.94 -11.92 17.87
N ILE A 161 9.28 -12.22 16.75
CA ILE A 161 7.98 -12.89 16.69
C ILE A 161 7.99 -13.91 15.55
N LYS A 162 7.57 -15.14 15.83
CA LYS A 162 7.46 -16.26 14.88
C LYS A 162 6.03 -16.84 14.85
N PRO A 163 5.65 -17.58 13.79
CA PRO A 163 4.45 -18.41 13.80
C PRO A 163 4.46 -19.39 14.99
N GLY A 164 3.35 -19.45 15.73
CA GLY A 164 3.23 -20.15 17.00
C GLY A 164 3.25 -19.22 18.22
N ASP A 165 3.92 -18.06 18.16
CA ASP A 165 4.07 -17.17 19.31
C ASP A 165 2.74 -16.54 19.74
N SER A 166 2.57 -16.34 21.05
CA SER A 166 1.54 -15.48 21.62
C SER A 166 1.99 -14.01 21.56
N VAL A 167 1.16 -13.13 21.00
CA VAL A 167 1.45 -11.70 20.85
C VAL A 167 0.34 -10.82 21.41
N GLU A 168 0.73 -9.62 21.78
CA GLU A 168 -0.14 -8.52 22.19
C GLU A 168 0.08 -7.34 21.24
N VAL A 169 -0.99 -6.85 20.63
CA VAL A 169 -1.00 -5.83 19.58
C VAL A 169 -1.79 -4.63 20.07
N VAL A 170 -1.16 -3.46 20.03
CA VAL A 170 -1.81 -2.16 20.22
C VAL A 170 -1.84 -1.46 18.88
N GLY A 171 -3.03 -1.13 18.38
CA GLY A 171 -3.17 -0.56 17.04
C GLY A 171 -4.57 -0.02 16.75
N LYS A 172 -4.75 0.44 15.51
CA LYS A 172 -6.04 0.92 15.00
C LYS A 172 -6.74 -0.22 14.26
N LEU A 173 -7.94 -0.56 14.70
CA LEU A 173 -8.77 -1.55 14.01
C LEU A 173 -9.32 -0.99 12.70
N GLY A 174 -9.23 -1.80 11.65
CA GLY A 174 -9.94 -1.59 10.38
C GLY A 174 -11.40 -2.07 10.45
N THR A 175 -12.05 -2.10 9.28
CA THR A 175 -13.41 -2.62 9.14
C THR A 175 -13.43 -4.14 9.37
N PRO A 176 -14.25 -4.68 10.29
CA PRO A 176 -14.40 -6.12 10.47
C PRO A 176 -15.18 -6.74 9.31
N THR A 177 -14.80 -7.95 8.92
CA THR A 177 -15.42 -8.72 7.83
C THR A 177 -15.51 -10.20 8.20
N VAL A 178 -16.22 -11.00 7.39
CA VAL A 178 -16.19 -12.47 7.48
C VAL A 178 -14.82 -13.09 7.17
N TYR A 179 -13.87 -12.28 6.67
CA TYR A 179 -12.48 -12.65 6.38
C TYR A 179 -11.49 -12.11 7.44
N GLY A 180 -12.01 -11.68 8.59
CA GLY A 180 -11.22 -11.09 9.67
C GLY A 180 -11.20 -9.57 9.64
N GLN A 181 -10.18 -8.98 10.27
CA GLN A 181 -10.04 -7.54 10.48
C GLN A 181 -8.56 -7.13 10.45
N GLU A 182 -8.20 -6.10 9.68
CA GLU A 182 -6.83 -5.54 9.71
C GLU A 182 -6.60 -4.74 11.01
N ILE A 183 -5.42 -4.86 11.61
CA ILE A 183 -4.94 -3.95 12.67
C ILE A 183 -3.75 -3.17 12.11
N ASP A 184 -3.86 -1.85 11.96
CA ASP A 184 -2.69 -1.00 11.72
C ASP A 184 -1.92 -0.83 13.03
N THR A 185 -0.81 -1.56 13.15
CA THR A 185 -0.08 -1.72 14.41
C THR A 185 0.62 -0.44 14.80
N HIS A 186 0.44 -0.02 16.06
CA HIS A 186 1.30 0.96 16.70
C HIS A 186 2.43 0.29 17.48
N THR A 187 2.11 -0.78 18.22
CA THR A 187 3.09 -1.57 18.98
C THR A 187 2.67 -3.03 18.98
N ILE A 188 3.62 -3.93 18.87
CA ILE A 188 3.41 -5.37 19.06
C ILE A 188 4.47 -5.93 20.01
N THR A 189 4.04 -6.77 20.94
CA THR A 189 4.88 -7.37 21.98
C THR A 189 4.68 -8.88 21.99
N ASN A 190 5.78 -9.63 21.96
CA ASN A 190 5.78 -11.07 22.19
C ASN A 190 5.50 -11.31 23.69
N LEU A 191 4.45 -12.07 24.00
CA LEU A 191 3.99 -12.27 25.37
C LEU A 191 4.88 -13.22 26.19
N GLU A 192 5.66 -14.07 25.53
CA GLU A 192 6.63 -14.95 26.19
C GLU A 192 7.96 -14.23 26.41
N THR A 193 8.60 -13.78 25.33
CA THR A 193 9.94 -13.17 25.39
C THR A 193 9.97 -11.72 25.89
N LYS A 194 8.80 -11.06 25.96
CA LYS A 194 8.61 -9.63 26.26
C LYS A 194 9.26 -8.67 25.25
N ALA A 195 9.85 -9.18 24.17
CA ALA A 195 10.39 -8.37 23.09
C ALA A 195 9.26 -7.57 22.41
N SER A 196 9.52 -6.30 22.07
CA SER A 196 8.50 -5.40 21.55
C SER A 196 9.02 -4.59 20.35
N LEU A 197 8.14 -4.37 19.38
CA LEU A 197 8.38 -3.56 18.18
C LEU A 197 7.33 -2.45 18.12
N SER A 198 7.77 -1.21 17.92
CA SER A 198 6.88 -0.05 17.79
C SER A 198 6.99 0.57 16.38
N LYS A 199 5.92 1.22 15.94
CA LYS A 199 5.82 1.87 14.63
C LYS A 199 6.67 3.15 14.60
N GLU A 200 7.95 2.98 14.30
CA GLU A 200 8.90 4.08 14.14
C GLU A 200 8.74 4.84 12.81
N PRO A 201 9.08 6.15 12.78
CA PRO A 201 9.21 6.90 11.54
C PRO A 201 10.15 6.22 10.54
N LYS A 202 9.90 6.38 9.24
CA LYS A 202 10.76 5.83 8.18
C LYS A 202 12.16 6.44 8.28
N GLN A 203 13.14 5.64 8.68
CA GLN A 203 14.54 6.03 8.67
C GLN A 203 15.06 6.15 7.22
N LYS A 204 16.27 6.70 7.06
CA LYS A 204 16.83 7.13 5.75
C LYS A 204 16.93 5.95 4.77
N LYS A 205 16.39 6.13 3.55
CA LYS A 205 16.25 5.15 2.44
C LYS A 205 16.94 3.79 2.67
N GLU A 206 16.15 2.79 3.06
CA GLU A 206 16.53 1.39 2.86
C GLU A 206 16.77 1.11 1.37
N LYS A 207 17.74 0.24 1.05
CA LYS A 207 17.87 -0.28 -0.31
C LYS A 207 16.58 -1.02 -0.68
N LYS A 208 16.04 -0.74 -1.86
CA LYS A 208 14.92 -1.50 -2.42
C LYS A 208 15.37 -2.96 -2.59
N PRO A 209 14.51 -3.96 -2.34
CA PRO A 209 14.84 -5.36 -2.64
C PRO A 209 15.32 -5.51 -4.09
N GLU A 210 16.32 -6.37 -4.26
CA GLU A 210 16.97 -6.60 -5.54
C GLU A 210 16.02 -7.36 -6.47
N ILE A 211 15.89 -6.91 -7.72
CA ILE A 211 14.78 -7.33 -8.61
C ILE A 211 15.06 -8.70 -9.28
N ALA A 212 16.18 -9.35 -8.95
CA ALA A 212 16.67 -10.56 -9.63
C ALA A 212 15.86 -11.83 -9.32
N ASP A 213 15.14 -11.88 -8.19
CA ASP A 213 14.52 -13.12 -7.68
C ASP A 213 13.10 -13.40 -8.22
N PHE A 214 12.57 -12.53 -9.07
CA PHE A 214 11.19 -12.64 -9.58
C PHE A 214 11.06 -13.70 -10.68
N GLN A 215 10.06 -14.58 -10.53
CA GLN A 215 9.75 -15.69 -11.42
C GLN A 215 8.29 -15.66 -11.85
N ASN A 216 7.98 -16.14 -13.06
CA ASN A 216 6.61 -16.42 -13.45
C ASN A 216 6.09 -17.61 -12.63
N ILE A 217 4.95 -17.44 -11.94
CA ILE A 217 4.32 -18.51 -11.16
C ILE A 217 2.89 -18.70 -11.68
N ASN A 218 2.54 -19.95 -11.95
CA ASN A 218 1.18 -20.42 -12.15
C ASN A 218 0.77 -21.23 -10.93
N VAL A 219 -0.44 -21.01 -10.42
CA VAL A 219 -0.97 -21.73 -9.26
C VAL A 219 -2.42 -22.16 -9.50
N ASN A 220 -2.73 -23.39 -9.10
CA ASN A 220 -4.06 -23.97 -9.06
C ASN A 220 -4.25 -24.61 -7.67
N ASP A 221 -4.88 -23.87 -6.75
CA ASP A 221 -4.91 -24.20 -5.32
C ASP A 221 -6.18 -23.62 -4.66
N SER A 222 -6.51 -24.06 -3.45
CA SER A 222 -7.69 -23.59 -2.70
C SER A 222 -7.34 -22.42 -1.77
N VAL A 223 -8.28 -21.49 -1.58
CA VAL A 223 -8.09 -20.37 -0.66
C VAL A 223 -8.32 -20.78 0.79
N GLN A 224 -7.26 -20.80 1.58
CA GLN A 224 -7.28 -21.02 3.02
C GLN A 224 -7.82 -19.77 3.76
N HIS A 225 -7.35 -18.58 3.39
CA HIS A 225 -7.72 -17.31 4.02
C HIS A 225 -7.73 -16.16 3.01
N TRP A 226 -8.67 -15.21 3.11
CA TRP A 226 -8.67 -14.00 2.28
C TRP A 226 -7.90 -12.87 2.98
N LEU A 227 -7.05 -12.14 2.24
CA LEU A 227 -6.33 -10.98 2.75
C LEU A 227 -7.14 -9.72 2.48
N ILE A 228 -7.35 -8.90 3.52
CA ILE A 228 -8.08 -7.64 3.44
C ILE A 228 -7.16 -6.45 3.73
N ASN A 229 -7.66 -5.24 3.46
CA ASN A 229 -7.08 -3.99 3.95
C ASN A 229 -7.91 -3.40 5.10
N GLY A 230 -7.46 -2.27 5.69
CA GLY A 230 -8.16 -1.57 6.77
C GLY A 230 -9.59 -1.09 6.48
N LYS A 231 -10.04 -1.09 5.22
CA LYS A 231 -11.45 -0.84 4.84
C LYS A 231 -12.30 -2.11 4.72
N GLY A 232 -11.70 -3.29 4.89
CA GLY A 232 -12.36 -4.58 4.66
C GLY A 232 -12.40 -5.01 3.19
N GLU A 233 -11.71 -4.32 2.28
CA GLU A 233 -11.64 -4.69 0.87
C GLU A 233 -10.63 -5.84 0.67
N ILE A 234 -10.99 -6.88 -0.09
CA ILE A 234 -10.08 -7.99 -0.41
C ILE A 234 -8.94 -7.49 -1.31
N ARG A 235 -7.70 -7.70 -0.86
CA ARG A 235 -6.46 -7.35 -1.58
C ARG A 235 -5.65 -8.57 -2.06
N GLY A 236 -5.95 -9.76 -1.54
CA GLY A 236 -5.16 -10.96 -1.77
C GLY A 236 -5.78 -12.20 -1.11
N ALA A 237 -5.04 -13.31 -1.11
CA ALA A 237 -5.40 -14.52 -0.38
C ALA A 237 -4.15 -15.29 0.07
N ILE A 238 -4.32 -16.16 1.05
CA ILE A 238 -3.39 -17.23 1.44
C ILE A 238 -4.00 -18.52 0.95
N LEU A 239 -3.23 -19.32 0.21
CA LEU A 239 -3.67 -20.58 -0.36
C LEU A 239 -3.35 -21.75 0.57
N THR A 240 -3.89 -22.93 0.31
CA THR A 240 -3.62 -24.14 1.11
C THR A 240 -2.15 -24.59 1.07
N SER A 241 -1.40 -24.22 0.02
CA SER A 241 0.07 -24.32 -0.04
C SER A 241 0.84 -23.35 0.88
N GLY A 242 0.17 -22.37 1.50
CA GLY A 242 0.80 -21.25 2.22
C GLY A 242 1.26 -20.10 1.32
N THR A 243 1.15 -20.24 -0.01
CA THR A 243 1.44 -19.17 -0.97
C THR A 243 0.53 -17.96 -0.74
N GLN A 244 1.10 -16.75 -0.77
CA GLN A 244 0.35 -15.50 -0.61
C GLN A 244 0.16 -14.83 -1.97
N VAL A 245 -1.08 -14.75 -2.44
CA VAL A 245 -1.43 -14.09 -3.70
C VAL A 245 -1.91 -12.67 -3.45
N TYR A 246 -1.47 -11.74 -4.28
CA TYR A 246 -1.88 -10.34 -4.29
C TYR A 246 -2.58 -10.01 -5.59
N PHE A 247 -3.74 -9.38 -5.49
CA PHE A 247 -4.51 -8.99 -6.67
C PHE A 247 -4.21 -7.54 -7.04
N ALA A 248 -4.07 -7.25 -8.33
CA ALA A 248 -3.97 -5.89 -8.82
C ALA A 248 -5.19 -5.05 -8.39
N LYS A 249 -4.99 -3.74 -8.12
CA LYS A 249 -6.02 -2.84 -7.55
C LYS A 249 -7.37 -2.88 -8.29
N HIS A 250 -7.34 -3.04 -9.62
CA HIS A 250 -8.55 -3.06 -10.44
C HIS A 250 -9.44 -4.30 -10.22
N LEU A 251 -8.88 -5.40 -9.71
CA LEU A 251 -9.62 -6.63 -9.40
C LEU A 251 -10.42 -6.51 -8.08
N HIS A 252 -9.98 -5.66 -7.14
CA HIS A 252 -10.52 -5.56 -5.77
C HIS A 252 -12.03 -5.34 -5.74
N VAL A 253 -12.57 -4.54 -6.66
CA VAL A 253 -14.00 -4.18 -6.76
C VAL A 253 -14.90 -5.39 -7.01
N HIS A 254 -14.39 -6.44 -7.68
CA HIS A 254 -15.18 -7.61 -8.06
C HIS A 254 -15.08 -8.76 -7.05
N LEU A 255 -13.98 -8.85 -6.31
CA LEU A 255 -13.66 -9.98 -5.42
C LEU A 255 -14.70 -10.18 -4.31
N ASN A 256 -15.19 -9.10 -3.69
CA ASN A 256 -16.16 -9.19 -2.59
C ASN A 256 -17.48 -9.90 -2.95
N LYS A 257 -17.79 -10.09 -4.24
CA LYS A 257 -18.99 -10.80 -4.72
C LYS A 257 -18.77 -12.29 -4.99
N VAL A 258 -17.54 -12.70 -5.27
CA VAL A 258 -17.19 -14.06 -5.72
C VAL A 258 -16.38 -14.83 -4.69
N ALA A 259 -15.61 -14.14 -3.84
CA ALA A 259 -14.78 -14.74 -2.81
C ALA A 259 -15.62 -15.57 -1.82
N LYS A 260 -15.19 -16.80 -1.57
CA LYS A 260 -15.68 -17.68 -0.51
C LYS A 260 -14.48 -18.37 0.13
N LYS A 261 -14.58 -18.75 1.41
CA LYS A 261 -13.53 -19.58 2.02
C LYS A 261 -13.51 -20.94 1.32
N GLY A 262 -12.33 -21.41 0.94
CA GLY A 262 -12.16 -22.66 0.18
C GLY A 262 -12.45 -22.56 -1.32
N SER A 263 -12.69 -21.37 -1.89
CA SER A 263 -12.77 -21.22 -3.36
C SER A 263 -11.48 -21.72 -4.01
N GLN A 264 -11.62 -22.43 -5.13
CA GLN A 264 -10.49 -22.82 -5.96
C GLN A 264 -10.09 -21.63 -6.82
N ILE A 265 -8.80 -21.29 -6.83
CA ILE A 265 -8.26 -20.28 -7.74
C ILE A 265 -7.32 -20.92 -8.75
N GLN A 266 -7.37 -20.41 -9.98
CA GLN A 266 -6.30 -20.56 -10.96
C GLN A 266 -5.77 -19.16 -11.23
N ALA A 267 -4.47 -18.95 -10.99
CA ALA A 267 -3.85 -17.66 -11.11
C ALA A 267 -2.49 -17.75 -11.80
N GLU A 268 -2.21 -16.79 -12.67
CA GLU A 268 -0.90 -16.57 -13.26
C GLU A 268 -0.41 -15.18 -12.89
N GLY A 269 0.88 -15.08 -12.55
CA GLY A 269 1.50 -13.82 -12.24
C GLY A 269 3.01 -13.93 -12.09
N VAL A 270 3.60 -12.93 -11.44
CA VAL A 270 5.02 -12.95 -11.08
C VAL A 270 5.17 -12.87 -9.56
N GLY A 271 6.08 -13.68 -9.04
CA GLY A 271 6.28 -13.86 -7.62
C GLY A 271 7.71 -14.22 -7.29
N MET A 272 7.96 -14.52 -6.02
CA MET A 272 9.26 -14.99 -5.55
C MET A 272 9.09 -15.95 -4.38
N ASN A 273 10.05 -16.85 -4.23
CA ASN A 273 10.16 -17.74 -3.07
C ASN A 273 11.11 -17.10 -2.06
N THR A 274 10.68 -17.01 -0.80
CA THR A 274 11.49 -16.48 0.30
C THR A 274 11.63 -17.53 1.41
N PRO A 275 12.59 -17.40 2.34
CA PRO A 275 12.67 -18.25 3.52
C PRO A 275 11.42 -18.22 4.41
N ASN A 276 10.55 -17.23 4.25
CA ASN A 276 9.31 -17.06 5.03
C ASN A 276 8.04 -17.50 4.25
N GLY A 277 8.21 -18.05 3.04
CA GLY A 277 7.12 -18.48 2.17
C GLY A 277 7.18 -17.84 0.77
N SER A 278 6.21 -18.18 -0.07
CA SER A 278 6.09 -17.71 -1.46
C SER A 278 5.06 -16.59 -1.59
N VAL A 279 5.36 -15.59 -2.42
CA VAL A 279 4.44 -14.49 -2.75
C VAL A 279 4.26 -14.37 -4.27
N LEU A 280 3.06 -14.00 -4.72
CA LEU A 280 2.68 -13.89 -6.14
C LEU A 280 1.79 -12.65 -6.37
N GLU A 281 2.23 -11.70 -7.20
CA GLU A 281 1.37 -10.63 -7.72
C GLU A 281 0.65 -11.14 -8.99
N VAL A 282 -0.67 -11.27 -8.90
CA VAL A 282 -1.54 -11.93 -9.87
C VAL A 282 -1.93 -10.98 -11.00
N ILE A 283 -1.73 -11.44 -12.24
CA ILE A 283 -2.05 -10.73 -13.49
C ILE A 283 -3.35 -11.29 -14.09
N SER A 284 -3.51 -12.61 -14.07
CA SER A 284 -4.69 -13.34 -14.57
C SER A 284 -5.28 -14.19 -13.44
N LEU A 285 -6.60 -14.13 -13.25
CA LEU A 285 -7.29 -14.78 -12.13
C LEU A 285 -8.62 -15.38 -12.55
N GLN A 286 -8.80 -16.66 -12.21
CA GLN A 286 -10.06 -17.39 -12.28
C GLN A 286 -10.40 -17.90 -10.87
N ILE A 287 -11.65 -17.76 -10.44
CA ILE A 287 -12.14 -18.21 -9.13
C ILE A 287 -13.37 -19.10 -9.37
N ASP A 288 -13.36 -20.33 -8.87
CA ASP A 288 -14.46 -21.30 -9.00
C ASP A 288 -14.96 -21.43 -10.46
N GLY A 289 -14.02 -21.43 -11.42
CA GLY A 289 -14.29 -21.48 -12.86
C GLY A 289 -14.63 -20.13 -13.51
N GLN A 290 -14.91 -19.08 -12.75
CA GLN A 290 -15.23 -17.74 -13.27
C GLN A 290 -13.96 -16.93 -13.53
N ILE A 291 -13.68 -16.60 -14.79
CA ILE A 291 -12.60 -15.66 -15.15
C ILE A 291 -13.01 -14.28 -14.65
N LEU A 292 -12.22 -13.69 -13.76
CA LEU A 292 -12.41 -12.30 -13.38
C LEU A 292 -11.84 -11.39 -14.45
N PRO A 293 -12.53 -10.28 -14.79
CA PRO A 293 -12.06 -9.37 -15.82
C PRO A 293 -10.80 -8.62 -15.35
N GLY A 294 -9.64 -9.15 -15.71
CA GLY A 294 -8.52 -8.31 -16.15
C GLY A 294 -8.97 -7.45 -17.35
N ASN A 295 -8.23 -6.40 -17.69
CA ASN A 295 -8.66 -5.38 -18.65
C ASN A 295 -8.74 -5.86 -20.13
N THR A 296 -9.69 -6.74 -20.45
CA THR A 296 -10.01 -7.18 -21.82
C THR A 296 -11.10 -6.30 -22.42
N LYS A 297 -10.78 -5.02 -22.63
CA LYS A 297 -11.49 -4.13 -23.57
C LYS A 297 -10.52 -3.54 -24.59
N LEU A 298 -9.90 -4.44 -25.35
CA LEU A 298 -9.47 -4.16 -26.71
C LEU A 298 -10.61 -4.58 -27.65
N LYS A 299 -11.30 -3.59 -28.19
CA LYS A 299 -12.23 -3.68 -29.32
C LYS A 299 -11.96 -2.48 -30.22
#